data_AF-A0A2H0L5H8-F1
#
_entry.id   AF-A0A2H0L5H8-F1
#
_cell.length_a   1.000
_cell.length_b   1.000
_cell.length_c   1.000
_cell.angle_alpha   90.00
_cell.angle_beta   90.00
_cell.angle_gamma   90.00
#
_symmetry.space_group_name_H-M   'P 1'
#
loop_
_entity.id
_entity.type
_entity.pdbx_description
1 polymer ?
#
loop_
_entity_poly.entity_id
_entity_poly.type
_entity_poly.pdbx_seq_one_letter_code
_entity_poly.pdbx_strand_id
1 'polypeptide(L)'
;MKKILFISLIGLCFVLSACSRQLTTNTLYLDAIKYIDSNITTIINASFSRTSANGHWFVDGYGFTSLKDVYVDFEDGHYLYRALLKCDIVENKLNSCKALAIFEKQKQWVVIEGEDTQKNNPIIYKWAKDNFTR
;
A
#
# COMPACT_ATOMS: atom_id res chain seq x y z
N MET A 1 -42.59 -32.41 -33.90
CA MET A 1 -42.67 -31.25 -32.99
C MET A 1 -41.31 -31.10 -32.29
N LYS A 2 -40.51 -30.08 -32.65
CA LYS A 2 -39.17 -29.83 -32.08
C LYS A 2 -39.28 -28.74 -31.01
N LYS A 3 -38.92 -29.04 -29.76
CA LYS A 3 -38.74 -28.04 -28.69
C LYS A 3 -37.28 -27.58 -28.71
N ILE A 4 -37.06 -26.30 -28.99
CA ILE A 4 -35.76 -25.63 -28.89
C ILE A 4 -35.65 -25.08 -27.46
N LEU A 5 -34.62 -25.52 -26.74
CA LEU A 5 -34.28 -25.07 -25.39
C LEU A 5 -33.47 -23.77 -25.53
N PHE A 6 -34.07 -22.62 -25.18
CA PHE A 6 -33.34 -21.36 -25.03
C PHE A 6 -32.66 -21.37 -23.66
N ILE A 7 -31.39 -21.76 -23.62
CA ILE A 7 -30.53 -21.57 -22.45
C ILE A 7 -30.05 -20.12 -22.48
N SER A 8 -30.41 -19.38 -21.44
CA SER A 8 -30.07 -17.97 -21.21
C SER A 8 -28.55 -17.76 -21.20
N LEU A 9 -28.05 -17.01 -22.20
CA LEU A 9 -26.63 -16.62 -22.34
C LEU A 9 -26.20 -15.48 -21.38
N ILE A 10 -27.08 -15.01 -20.49
CA ILE A 10 -26.85 -13.78 -19.71
C ILE A 10 -25.97 -14.03 -18.47
N GLY A 11 -25.83 -15.29 -18.03
CA GLY A 11 -25.08 -15.64 -16.82
C GLY A 11 -23.55 -15.68 -16.94
N LEU A 12 -22.99 -15.76 -18.16
CA LEU A 12 -21.55 -16.01 -18.35
C LEU A 12 -20.70 -14.72 -18.38
N CYS A 13 -21.29 -13.57 -18.74
CA CYS A 13 -20.56 -12.29 -18.79
C CYS A 13 -20.26 -11.68 -17.41
N PHE A 14 -21.10 -11.94 -16.40
CA PHE A 14 -20.93 -11.33 -15.08
C PHE A 14 -19.79 -11.95 -14.27
N VAL A 15 -19.51 -13.24 -14.45
CA VAL A 15 -18.44 -13.95 -13.72
C VAL A 15 -17.05 -13.57 -14.25
N LEU A 16 -16.90 -13.37 -15.56
CA LEU A 16 -15.64 -12.95 -16.17
C LEU A 16 -15.26 -11.50 -15.80
N SER A 17 -16.23 -10.58 -15.74
CA SER A 17 -15.97 -9.17 -15.43
C SER A 17 -15.47 -8.95 -13.99
N ALA A 18 -16.02 -9.67 -13.01
CA ALA A 18 -15.58 -9.56 -11.61
C ALA A 18 -14.18 -10.16 -11.40
N CYS A 19 -13.89 -11.30 -12.03
CA CYS A 19 -12.58 -11.95 -11.96
C CYS A 19 -11.46 -11.08 -12.57
N SER A 20 -11.72 -10.44 -13.71
CA SER A 20 -10.75 -9.52 -14.34
C SER A 20 -10.48 -8.26 -13.49
N ARG A 21 -11.48 -7.72 -12.79
CA ARG A 21 -11.30 -6.55 -11.89
C ARG A 21 -10.51 -6.87 -10.63
N GLN A 22 -10.64 -8.10 -10.12
CA GLN A 22 -9.89 -8.53 -8.93
C GLN A 22 -8.42 -8.81 -9.26
N LEU A 23 -8.12 -9.25 -10.49
CA LEU A 23 -6.75 -9.45 -10.95
C LEU A 23 -6.01 -8.11 -11.19
N THR A 24 -6.66 -7.11 -11.79
CA THR A 24 -6.06 -5.79 -12.07
C THR A 24 -5.87 -4.92 -10.84
N THR A 25 -6.74 -5.04 -9.83
CA THR A 25 -6.56 -4.34 -8.55
C THR A 25 -5.33 -4.88 -7.81
N ASN A 26 -5.10 -6.20 -7.83
CA ASN A 26 -3.92 -6.81 -7.22
C ASN A 26 -2.61 -6.34 -7.87
N THR A 27 -2.57 -6.17 -9.20
CA THR A 27 -1.35 -5.70 -9.89
C THR A 27 -0.97 -4.27 -9.49
N LEU A 28 -1.94 -3.38 -9.33
CA LEU A 28 -1.67 -1.99 -8.98
C LEU A 28 -1.10 -1.83 -7.56
N TYR A 29 -1.59 -2.60 -6.58
CA TYR A 29 -1.02 -2.59 -5.24
C TYR A 29 0.41 -3.15 -5.22
N LEU A 30 0.69 -4.22 -5.97
CA LEU A 30 2.02 -4.80 -6.07
C LEU A 30 3.02 -3.84 -6.74
N ASP A 31 2.60 -3.11 -7.76
CA ASP A 31 3.45 -2.13 -8.43
C ASP A 31 3.74 -0.93 -7.50
N ALA A 32 2.75 -0.50 -6.71
CA ALA A 32 2.95 0.51 -5.67
C ALA A 32 3.94 0.04 -4.60
N ILE A 33 3.81 -1.19 -4.11
CA ILE A 33 4.73 -1.82 -3.16
C ILE A 33 6.16 -1.79 -3.69
N LYS A 34 6.39 -2.29 -4.92
CA LYS A 34 7.72 -2.31 -5.55
C LYS A 34 8.34 -0.93 -5.67
N TYR A 35 7.55 0.08 -6.04
CA TYR A 35 8.02 1.45 -6.13
C TYR A 35 8.44 1.97 -4.76
N ILE A 36 7.58 1.80 -3.74
CA ILE A 36 7.86 2.28 -2.39
C ILE A 36 9.10 1.59 -1.83
N ASP A 37 9.22 0.26 -1.97
CA ASP A 37 10.42 -0.49 -1.55
C ASP A 37 11.70 0.08 -2.15
N SER A 38 11.68 0.37 -3.44
CA SER A 38 12.86 0.85 -4.18
C SER A 38 13.21 2.30 -3.87
N ASN A 39 12.30 3.07 -3.26
CA ASN A 39 12.45 4.51 -3.05
C ASN A 39 12.27 4.95 -1.59
N ILE A 40 12.01 4.03 -0.66
CA ILE A 40 11.64 4.36 0.73
C ILE A 40 12.66 5.27 1.39
N THR A 41 13.96 5.04 1.17
CA THR A 41 15.01 5.87 1.75
C THR A 41 14.91 7.33 1.29
N THR A 42 14.71 7.55 -0.01
CA THR A 42 14.53 8.88 -0.60
C THR A 42 13.25 9.55 -0.11
N ILE A 43 12.14 8.79 -0.07
CA ILE A 43 10.83 9.30 0.36
C ILE A 43 10.90 9.77 1.82
N ILE A 44 11.46 8.94 2.71
CA ILE A 44 11.55 9.24 4.14
C ILE A 44 12.55 10.37 4.39
N ASN A 45 13.74 10.37 3.78
CA ASN A 45 14.72 11.43 3.99
C ASN A 45 14.25 12.82 3.50
N ALA A 46 13.29 12.88 2.58
CA ALA A 46 12.70 14.14 2.14
C ALA A 46 11.73 14.76 3.16
N SER A 47 11.34 14.04 4.20
CA SER A 47 10.29 14.48 5.14
C SER A 47 10.58 14.20 6.60
N PHE A 48 11.41 13.20 6.92
CA PHE A 48 11.74 12.80 8.29
C PHE A 48 12.98 13.52 8.79
N SER A 49 12.94 14.08 10.00
CA SER A 49 14.11 14.76 10.57
C SER A 49 15.21 13.79 11.03
N ARG A 50 14.90 12.50 11.21
CA ARG A 50 15.87 11.50 11.67
C ARG A 50 16.59 10.84 10.49
N THR A 51 17.88 10.60 10.68
CA THR A 51 18.72 9.82 9.76
C THR A 51 18.71 8.35 10.15
N SER A 52 18.70 7.46 9.18
CA SER A 52 18.85 6.02 9.43
C SER A 52 20.24 5.68 9.97
N ALA A 53 20.32 4.67 10.85
CA ALA A 53 21.59 4.24 11.46
C ALA A 53 22.65 3.77 10.45
N ASN A 54 22.23 3.23 9.30
CA ASN A 54 23.10 2.64 8.27
C ASN A 54 22.96 3.33 6.89
N GLY A 55 22.35 4.51 6.83
CA GLY A 55 22.15 5.25 5.58
C GLY A 55 20.97 4.75 4.73
N HIS A 56 20.25 3.70 5.16
CA HIS A 56 19.11 3.14 4.44
C HIS A 56 17.90 2.91 5.36
N TRP A 57 16.71 3.06 4.79
CA TRP A 57 15.46 2.63 5.40
C TRP A 57 14.95 1.39 4.67
N PHE A 58 14.34 0.47 5.41
CA PHE A 58 13.78 -0.79 4.89
C PHE A 58 12.30 -0.86 5.21
N VAL A 59 11.50 -1.35 4.28
CA VAL A 59 10.06 -1.55 4.50
C VAL A 59 9.80 -2.92 5.14
N ASP A 60 8.90 -2.93 6.12
CA ASP A 60 8.44 -4.13 6.83
C ASP A 60 6.96 -4.45 6.55
N GLY A 61 6.15 -3.46 6.18
CA GLY A 61 4.75 -3.71 5.85
C GLY A 61 4.00 -2.51 5.28
N TYR A 62 2.78 -2.78 4.83
CA TYR A 62 1.87 -1.83 4.20
C TYR A 62 0.43 -1.97 4.70
N GLY A 63 -0.27 -0.85 4.78
CA GLY A 63 -1.72 -0.78 4.93
C GLY A 63 -2.28 0.33 4.03
N PHE A 64 -2.95 -0.05 2.94
CA PHE A 64 -3.55 0.89 2.01
C PHE A 64 -4.96 1.24 2.47
N THR A 65 -5.26 2.54 2.58
CA THR A 65 -6.64 3.06 2.68
C THR A 65 -7.20 3.41 1.30
N SER A 66 -6.31 3.74 0.37
CA SER A 66 -6.56 3.86 -1.06
C SER A 66 -5.27 3.53 -1.83
N LEU A 67 -5.32 3.41 -3.16
CA LEU A 67 -4.10 3.25 -3.96
C LEU A 67 -3.14 4.47 -3.85
N LYS A 68 -3.66 5.63 -3.42
CA LYS A 68 -2.90 6.86 -3.23
C LYS A 68 -2.49 7.10 -1.78
N ASP A 69 -3.05 6.36 -0.82
CA ASP A 69 -2.90 6.65 0.61
C ASP A 69 -2.50 5.37 1.34
N VAL A 70 -1.24 5.32 1.77
CA VAL A 70 -0.58 4.08 2.18
C VAL A 70 0.13 4.28 3.51
N TYR A 71 -0.23 3.51 4.53
CA TYR A 71 0.62 3.35 5.70
C TYR A 71 1.76 2.39 5.36
N VAL A 72 3.00 2.76 5.68
CA VAL A 72 4.19 1.96 5.44
C VAL A 72 4.93 1.82 6.76
N ASP A 73 5.10 0.59 7.24
CA ASP A 73 5.97 0.28 8.36
C ASP A 73 7.40 0.17 7.85
N PHE A 74 8.34 0.89 8.46
CA PHE A 74 9.74 0.95 8.00
C PHE A 74 10.72 0.98 9.17
N GLU A 75 11.94 0.47 8.95
CA GLU A 75 13.00 0.40 9.96
C GLU A 75 14.37 0.74 9.39
N ASP A 76 15.32 1.07 10.27
CA ASP A 76 16.76 1.20 9.97
C ASP A 76 17.58 -0.02 10.43
N GLY A 77 16.90 -1.07 10.91
CA GLY A 77 17.49 -2.25 11.55
C GLY A 77 17.49 -2.19 13.08
N HIS A 78 17.12 -1.06 13.69
CA HIS A 78 17.01 -0.89 15.13
C HIS A 78 15.62 -0.46 15.58
N TYR A 79 15.05 0.55 14.92
CA TYR A 79 13.77 1.14 15.30
C TYR A 79 12.73 0.97 14.20
N LEU A 80 11.53 0.56 14.61
CA LEU A 80 10.37 0.44 13.74
C LEU A 80 9.53 1.73 13.82
N TYR A 81 9.32 2.34 12.67
CA TYR A 81 8.47 3.49 12.45
C TYR A 81 7.32 3.13 11.51
N ARG A 82 6.38 4.06 11.39
CA ARG A 82 5.35 4.02 10.36
C ARG A 82 5.28 5.37 9.67
N ALA A 83 5.02 5.40 8.38
CA ALA A 83 4.71 6.62 7.63
C ALA A 83 3.33 6.49 6.99
N LEU A 84 2.59 7.60 6.92
CA LEU A 84 1.47 7.76 5.99
C LEU A 84 2.01 8.41 4.73
N LEU A 85 1.99 7.70 3.61
CA LEU A 85 2.41 8.19 2.31
C LEU A 85 1.21 8.62 1.47
N LYS A 86 1.35 9.76 0.79
CA LYS A 86 0.50 10.17 -0.32
C LYS A 86 1.22 9.93 -1.64
N CYS A 87 0.65 9.12 -2.51
CA CYS A 87 1.22 8.79 -3.80
C CYS A 87 0.42 9.41 -4.95
N ASP A 88 1.15 9.92 -5.94
CA ASP A 88 0.61 10.42 -7.19
C ASP A 88 0.62 9.31 -8.23
N ILE A 89 -0.51 9.17 -8.93
CA ILE A 89 -0.72 8.15 -9.94
C ILE A 89 -1.06 8.85 -11.25
N VAL A 90 -0.26 8.59 -12.27
CA VAL A 90 -0.40 9.15 -13.62
C VAL A 90 -0.51 7.97 -14.58
N GLU A 91 -1.55 7.96 -15.43
CA GLU A 91 -1.77 6.88 -16.42
C GLU A 91 -1.76 5.47 -15.80
N ASN A 92 -2.38 5.31 -14.62
CA ASN A 92 -2.41 4.06 -13.84
C ASN A 92 -1.04 3.55 -13.37
N LYS A 93 0.00 4.39 -13.41
CA LYS A 93 1.32 4.10 -12.85
C LYS A 93 1.62 5.03 -11.69
N LEU A 94 2.25 4.48 -10.66
CA LEU A 94 2.68 5.25 -9.52
C LEU A 94 3.92 6.08 -9.90
N ASN A 95 3.85 7.38 -9.70
CA ASN A 95 4.86 8.35 -10.16
C ASN A 95 5.77 8.82 -9.02
N SER A 96 5.16 9.20 -7.90
CA SER A 96 5.83 9.77 -6.73
C SER A 96 5.06 9.44 -5.46
N CYS A 97 5.75 9.35 -4.33
CA CYS A 97 5.13 9.34 -3.01
C CYS A 97 5.82 10.37 -2.11
N LYS A 98 5.05 10.98 -1.21
CA LYS A 98 5.54 11.85 -0.14
C LYS A 98 4.99 11.41 1.20
N ALA A 99 5.78 11.54 2.26
CA ALA A 99 5.26 11.32 3.61
C ALA A 99 4.38 12.51 4.02
N LEU A 100 3.19 12.21 4.54
CA LEU A 100 2.28 13.18 5.16
C LEU A 100 2.36 13.13 6.68
N ALA A 101 2.67 11.96 7.24
CA ALA A 101 2.90 11.79 8.66
C ALA A 101 3.93 10.69 8.92
N ILE A 102 4.64 10.80 10.02
CA ILE A 102 5.54 9.78 10.55
C ILE A 102 5.14 9.49 11.99
N PHE A 103 5.17 8.20 12.34
CA PHE A 103 4.71 7.67 13.59
C PHE A 103 5.82 6.86 14.26
N GLU A 104 5.85 6.92 15.58
CA GLU A 104 6.71 6.08 16.42
C GLU A 104 5.85 5.10 17.21
N LYS A 105 6.34 3.88 17.38
CA LYS A 105 5.65 2.84 18.16
C LYS A 105 5.99 3.00 19.65
N GLN A 106 5.01 3.48 20.42
CA GLN A 106 5.06 3.45 21.88
C GLN A 106 4.12 2.33 22.38
N LYS A 107 3.11 2.65 23.20
CA LYS A 107 1.98 1.72 23.47
C LYS A 107 1.03 1.59 22.27
N GLN A 108 0.97 2.64 21.46
CA GLN A 108 0.22 2.75 20.22
C GLN A 108 1.06 3.54 19.22
N TRP A 109 0.65 3.57 17.96
CA TRP A 109 1.26 4.45 16.96
C TRP A 109 0.92 5.90 17.28
N VAL A 110 1.94 6.72 17.50
CA VAL A 110 1.81 8.15 17.79
C VAL A 110 2.47 8.94 16.68
N VAL A 111 1.77 9.92 16.13
CA VAL A 111 2.33 10.85 15.14
C VAL A 111 3.43 11.67 15.81
N ILE A 112 4.64 11.62 15.26
CA ILE A 112 5.79 12.43 15.69
C ILE A 112 6.09 13.56 14.71
N GLU A 113 5.67 13.43 13.45
CA GLU A 113 5.80 14.47 12.42
C GLU A 113 4.58 14.43 11.49
N GLY A 114 4.11 15.60 11.04
CA GLY A 114 3.00 15.72 10.08
C GLY A 114 1.60 15.47 10.66
N GLU A 115 0.66 15.02 9.82
CA GLU A 115 -0.75 14.81 10.19
C GLU A 115 -1.34 13.51 9.60
N ASP A 116 -2.00 12.71 10.46
CA ASP A 116 -2.70 11.50 10.05
C ASP A 116 -4.08 11.79 9.46
N THR A 117 -4.10 12.17 8.18
CA THR A 117 -5.35 12.46 7.45
C THR A 117 -6.21 11.22 7.16
N GLN A 118 -5.73 10.01 7.48
CA GLN A 118 -6.40 8.74 7.15
C GLN A 118 -6.84 7.93 8.38
N LYS A 119 -6.71 8.47 9.60
CA LYS A 119 -6.96 7.79 10.88
C LYS A 119 -8.26 6.96 10.98
N ASN A 120 -9.33 7.42 10.33
CA ASN A 120 -10.65 6.80 10.40
C ASN A 120 -11.02 6.01 9.13
N ASN A 121 -10.12 5.94 8.15
CA ASN A 121 -10.38 5.24 6.91
C ASN A 121 -9.97 3.76 7.04
N PRO A 122 -10.77 2.84 6.50
CA PRO A 122 -10.47 1.41 6.60
C PRO A 122 -9.25 1.05 5.74
N ILE A 123 -8.47 0.08 6.23
CA ILE A 123 -7.42 -0.55 5.43
C ILE A 123 -8.09 -1.53 4.46
N ILE A 124 -8.00 -1.25 3.16
CA ILE A 124 -8.62 -2.05 2.09
C ILE A 124 -7.66 -3.08 1.48
N TYR A 125 -6.35 -2.89 1.69
CA TYR A 125 -5.32 -3.86 1.32
C TYR A 125 -4.19 -3.81 2.33
N LYS A 126 -3.75 -4.97 2.79
CA LYS A 126 -2.65 -5.10 3.75
C LYS A 126 -1.67 -6.13 3.24
N TRP A 127 -0.39 -5.81 3.35
CA TRP A 127 0.70 -6.76 3.15
C TRP A 127 1.70 -6.53 4.26
N ALA A 128 2.24 -7.59 4.82
CA ALA A 128 3.37 -7.52 5.72
C ALA A 128 4.43 -8.45 5.19
N LYS A 129 5.69 -8.10 5.37
CA LYS A 129 6.79 -9.03 5.18
C LYS A 129 6.68 -10.03 6.32
N ASP A 130 5.86 -11.06 6.12
CA ASP A 130 5.65 -12.09 7.14
C ASP A 130 7.00 -12.62 7.65
N ASN A 131 7.07 -12.80 8.98
CA ASN A 131 8.19 -13.26 9.79
C ASN A 131 8.80 -14.60 9.31
N PHE A 132 9.44 -14.63 8.15
CA PHE A 132 10.29 -15.75 7.74
C PHE A 132 11.58 -15.68 8.56
N THR A 133 11.52 -16.27 9.77
CA THR A 133 12.64 -16.78 10.58
C THR A 133 13.89 -15.89 10.63
N ARG A 134 13.98 -15.03 11.66
CA ARG A 134 15.29 -14.76 12.27
C ARG A 134 15.73 -15.98 13.06
#